data_AF-A0AAV2GZI1-F1
#
_entry.id   AF-A0AAV2GZI1-F1
#
_cell.length_a   1.000
_cell.length_b   1.000
_cell.length_c   1.000
_cell.angle_alpha   90.00
_cell.angle_beta   90.00
_cell.angle_gamma   90.00
#
_symmetry.space_group_name_H-M   'P 1'
#
loop_
_entity.id
_entity.type
_entity.pdbx_description
1 polymer ?
#
loop_
_entity_poly.entity_id
_entity_poly.type
_entity_poly.pdbx_seq_one_letter_code
_entity_poly.pdbx_strand_id
1 'polypeptide(L)'
;MPNRYISDHLTLKDILSMRSGLAGMEIVPVVKAFKDRQDLVERLRFVPPVTGFRDGYVHNEVLFAYIEDVVQALKGENWYDLIRRYLLQPLGMENTVFIGASGPPNTAKLARGTVAYTGQRTELPLEIYSGIQLIAPAASICTTAEDMAKWLNFLIAGGRVGRSDLVRKQALEMTYKALVARDSPGDLETEGLRDSELTYTRDQNALGWIKGYYKGYSVISQDGTLASYQSLLSVVLHKKAAAYTAFTGDKDRRSLVAKILLNTVGLDYLIDGTSDVTPQKICETLNRVLSNREVASKGNRNIQRVASTNEKFDQYAADYRNYAFGDISVRFNESSNGFSLIYGEAEYKLEKTNVNDTFQLMSGGNKYWYTTNSDYGRTKPIFATFKLDPENRIKSVIITGFDKDSDAEFSTQPRLPYDESYYYRSVCAGSSSTISSLWFTSLVALLCYFR
;
A
#
# COMPACT_ATOMS: atom_id res chain seq x y z
N MET A 1 -17.17 3.72 -7.71
CA MET A 1 -15.81 4.04 -8.20
C MET A 1 -15.84 5.38 -8.94
N PRO A 2 -14.68 5.98 -9.31
CA PRO A 2 -14.58 7.35 -9.84
C PRO A 2 -15.36 7.61 -11.11
N ASN A 3 -15.65 6.57 -11.89
CA ASN A 3 -16.60 6.65 -12.97
C ASN A 3 -17.47 5.39 -13.02
N ARG A 4 -18.54 5.47 -13.80
CA ARG A 4 -19.49 4.37 -13.98
C ARG A 4 -18.86 3.15 -14.64
N TYR A 5 -17.99 3.35 -15.65
CA TYR A 5 -17.35 2.24 -16.35
C TYR A 5 -16.52 1.35 -15.40
N ILE A 6 -15.65 1.94 -14.56
CA ILE A 6 -14.90 1.20 -13.54
C ILE A 6 -15.86 0.56 -12.54
N SER A 7 -16.90 1.28 -12.11
CA SER A 7 -17.88 0.73 -11.14
C SER A 7 -18.58 -0.52 -11.67
N ASP A 8 -18.94 -0.53 -12.96
CA ASP A 8 -19.68 -1.63 -13.60
C ASP A 8 -18.77 -2.81 -13.99
N HIS A 9 -17.46 -2.59 -14.17
CA HIS A 9 -16.54 -3.59 -14.73
C HIS A 9 -15.42 -4.05 -13.78
N LEU A 10 -15.24 -3.40 -12.63
CA LEU A 10 -14.26 -3.81 -11.63
C LEU A 10 -14.65 -5.16 -11.01
N THR A 11 -13.74 -6.12 -11.08
CA THR A 11 -13.95 -7.47 -10.55
C THR A 11 -13.01 -7.75 -9.37
N LEU A 12 -13.32 -8.80 -8.59
CA LEU A 12 -12.39 -9.33 -7.58
C LEU A 12 -11.02 -9.69 -8.18
N LYS A 13 -10.99 -10.13 -9.45
CA LYS A 13 -9.76 -10.40 -10.19
C LYS A 13 -8.91 -9.14 -10.34
N ASP A 14 -9.54 -8.01 -10.63
CA ASP A 14 -8.87 -6.72 -10.82
C ASP A 14 -8.34 -6.15 -9.49
N ILE A 15 -9.09 -6.33 -8.40
CA ILE A 15 -8.69 -5.95 -7.04
C ILE A 15 -7.49 -6.78 -6.59
N LEU A 16 -7.60 -8.11 -6.64
CA LEU A 16 -6.54 -9.03 -6.20
C LEU A 16 -5.25 -8.88 -7.02
N SER A 17 -5.35 -8.46 -8.28
CA SER A 17 -4.19 -8.24 -9.14
C SER A 17 -3.75 -6.78 -9.23
N MET A 18 -4.32 -5.86 -8.43
CA MET A 18 -3.89 -4.46 -8.33
C MET A 18 -3.85 -3.73 -9.68
N ARG A 19 -4.91 -3.87 -10.49
CA ARG A 19 -4.98 -3.30 -11.85
C ARG A 19 -6.18 -2.39 -12.07
N SER A 20 -6.66 -1.73 -11.01
CA SER A 20 -7.77 -0.78 -11.08
C SER A 20 -7.39 0.55 -11.73
N GLY A 21 -6.09 0.89 -11.70
CA GLY A 21 -5.57 2.18 -12.14
C GLY A 21 -5.81 3.32 -11.15
N LEU A 22 -6.33 3.03 -9.95
CA LEU A 22 -6.66 4.03 -8.92
C LEU A 22 -5.50 4.23 -7.93
N ALA A 23 -5.20 5.49 -7.58
CA ALA A 23 -4.22 5.83 -6.56
C ALA A 23 -4.44 5.10 -5.22
N GLY A 24 -3.35 4.83 -4.49
CA GLY A 24 -3.34 3.91 -3.35
C GLY A 24 -3.90 4.47 -2.04
N MET A 25 -3.86 5.79 -1.86
CA MET A 25 -4.22 6.49 -0.60
C MET A 25 -3.35 6.05 0.60
N GLU A 26 -2.06 5.81 0.38
CA GLU A 26 -1.17 5.12 1.32
C GLU A 26 -1.08 5.77 2.71
N ILE A 27 -1.17 7.10 2.81
CA ILE A 27 -1.11 7.82 4.10
C ILE A 27 -2.34 7.59 5.00
N VAL A 28 -3.51 7.34 4.41
CA VAL A 28 -4.81 7.31 5.12
C VAL A 28 -4.83 6.27 6.25
N PRO A 29 -4.51 4.99 6.01
CA PRO A 29 -4.50 3.98 7.06
C PRO A 29 -3.37 4.20 8.07
N VAL A 30 -2.34 4.98 7.73
CA VAL A 30 -1.21 5.28 8.63
C VAL A 30 -1.62 6.30 9.69
N VAL A 31 -2.26 7.40 9.28
CA VAL A 31 -2.63 8.48 10.21
C VAL A 31 -4.08 8.41 10.67
N LYS A 32 -4.84 7.42 10.20
CA LYS A 32 -6.25 7.19 10.56
C LYS A 32 -7.11 8.44 10.30
N ALA A 33 -7.05 8.92 9.06
CA ALA A 33 -7.77 10.11 8.62
C ALA A 33 -9.29 9.95 8.55
N PHE A 34 -9.80 8.71 8.65
CA PHE A 34 -11.23 8.39 8.57
C PHE A 34 -11.71 7.68 9.82
N LYS A 35 -13.01 7.88 10.10
CA LYS A 35 -13.65 7.39 11.33
C LYS A 35 -13.72 5.87 11.34
N ASP A 36 -14.13 5.29 10.23
CA ASP A 36 -14.37 3.87 10.08
C ASP A 36 -14.13 3.42 8.64
N ARG A 37 -14.21 2.11 8.45
CA ARG A 37 -14.00 1.45 7.17
C ARG A 37 -15.03 1.89 6.12
N GLN A 38 -16.28 2.11 6.52
CA GLN A 38 -17.34 2.50 5.60
C GLN A 38 -17.04 3.87 4.97
N ASP A 39 -16.62 4.85 5.78
CA ASP A 39 -16.16 6.17 5.31
C ASP A 39 -15.00 6.03 4.31
N LEU A 40 -14.00 5.21 4.62
CA LEU A 40 -12.87 4.95 3.72
C LEU A 40 -13.31 4.33 2.37
N VAL A 41 -14.13 3.29 2.40
CA VAL A 41 -14.59 2.59 1.19
C VAL A 41 -15.47 3.49 0.32
N GLU A 42 -16.34 4.30 0.92
CA GLU A 42 -17.20 5.22 0.16
C GLU A 42 -16.40 6.26 -0.62
N ARG A 43 -15.20 6.62 -0.13
CA ARG A 43 -14.29 7.58 -0.76
C ARG A 43 -13.52 7.04 -1.95
N LEU A 44 -13.51 5.72 -2.17
CA LEU A 44 -12.95 5.12 -3.40
C LEU A 44 -13.61 5.69 -4.67
N ARG A 45 -14.82 6.26 -4.58
CA ARG A 45 -15.48 6.96 -5.69
C ARG A 45 -14.85 8.31 -6.05
N PHE A 46 -13.91 8.82 -5.27
CA PHE A 46 -13.26 10.12 -5.52
C PHE A 46 -11.77 9.98 -5.82
N VAL A 47 -11.23 8.77 -5.71
CA VAL A 47 -9.81 8.49 -5.91
C VAL A 47 -9.42 8.81 -7.36
N PRO A 48 -8.35 9.59 -7.59
CA PRO A 48 -7.92 9.89 -8.94
C PRO A 48 -7.36 8.63 -9.63
N PRO A 49 -7.66 8.41 -10.92
CA PRO A 49 -6.95 7.42 -11.72
C PRO A 49 -5.52 7.92 -12.00
N VAL A 50 -4.53 7.04 -11.81
CA VAL A 50 -3.11 7.29 -12.11
C VAL A 50 -2.66 6.53 -13.37
N THR A 51 -3.41 5.49 -13.75
CA THR A 51 -3.31 4.80 -15.04
C THR A 51 -4.72 4.48 -15.56
N GLY A 52 -4.84 4.02 -16.80
CA GLY A 52 -6.12 3.52 -17.30
C GLY A 52 -6.53 2.20 -16.64
N PHE A 53 -7.83 1.88 -16.67
CA PHE A 53 -8.35 0.67 -16.06
C PHE A 53 -7.77 -0.58 -16.72
N ARG A 54 -7.04 -1.39 -15.95
CA ARG A 54 -6.27 -2.58 -16.37
C ARG A 54 -5.00 -2.30 -17.19
N ASP A 55 -4.58 -1.06 -17.35
CA ASP A 55 -3.41 -0.71 -18.16
C ASP A 55 -2.08 -1.01 -17.45
N GLY A 56 -2.08 -1.13 -16.13
CA GLY A 56 -0.86 -1.42 -15.37
C GLY A 56 -1.12 -1.80 -13.92
N TYR A 57 -0.04 -2.17 -13.24
CA TYR A 57 -0.05 -2.43 -11.80
C TYR A 57 -0.03 -1.09 -11.03
N VAL A 58 -1.00 -0.89 -10.14
CA VAL A 58 -1.04 0.22 -9.19
C VAL A 58 -1.39 -0.34 -7.83
N HIS A 59 -0.47 -0.17 -6.88
CA HIS A 59 -0.67 -0.70 -5.53
C HIS A 59 -1.75 0.08 -4.80
N ASN A 60 -2.74 -0.61 -4.24
CA ASN A 60 -3.87 0.04 -3.59
C ASN A 60 -4.40 -0.82 -2.43
N GLU A 61 -3.86 -0.59 -1.23
CA GLU A 61 -4.24 -1.35 -0.02
C GLU A 61 -5.68 -1.08 0.39
N VAL A 62 -6.16 0.16 0.18
CA VAL A 62 -7.54 0.53 0.48
C VAL A 62 -8.51 -0.25 -0.39
N LEU A 63 -8.24 -0.34 -1.69
CA LEU A 63 -9.07 -1.12 -2.60
C LEU A 63 -8.94 -2.62 -2.32
N PHE A 64 -7.74 -3.11 -2.00
CA PHE A 64 -7.56 -4.51 -1.61
C PHE A 64 -8.35 -4.85 -0.36
N ALA A 65 -8.42 -3.94 0.61
CA ALA A 65 -9.22 -4.13 1.81
C ALA A 65 -10.69 -4.38 1.48
N TYR A 66 -11.24 -3.88 0.36
CA TYR A 66 -12.62 -4.12 -0.09
C TYR A 66 -12.99 -5.61 -0.22
N ILE A 67 -12.01 -6.51 -0.25
CA ILE A 67 -12.24 -7.97 -0.15
C ILE A 67 -13.08 -8.35 1.07
N GLU A 68 -12.93 -7.65 2.19
CA GLU A 68 -13.76 -7.88 3.39
C GLU A 68 -15.26 -7.69 3.09
N ASP A 69 -15.64 -6.62 2.38
CA ASP A 69 -17.02 -6.39 1.97
C ASP A 69 -17.51 -7.48 1.01
N VAL A 70 -16.64 -7.91 0.08
CA VAL A 70 -16.96 -9.00 -0.87
C VAL A 70 -17.22 -10.32 -0.13
N VAL A 71 -16.36 -10.71 0.82
CA VAL A 71 -16.55 -11.98 1.55
C VAL A 71 -17.73 -11.90 2.52
N GLN A 72 -17.94 -10.75 3.17
CA GLN A 72 -19.09 -10.50 4.03
C GLN A 72 -20.40 -10.60 3.24
N ALA A 73 -20.46 -10.02 2.04
CA ALA A 73 -21.64 -10.12 1.16
C ALA A 73 -21.90 -11.56 0.70
N LEU A 74 -20.86 -12.37 0.49
CA LEU A 74 -20.97 -13.75 0.02
C LEU A 74 -21.28 -14.77 1.13
N LYS A 75 -20.85 -14.51 2.38
CA LYS A 75 -20.90 -15.49 3.47
C LYS A 75 -21.71 -15.05 4.69
N GLY A 76 -22.00 -13.76 4.82
CA GLY A 76 -22.67 -13.22 6.01
C GLY A 76 -21.79 -13.18 7.26
N GLU A 77 -20.49 -13.48 7.15
CA GLU A 77 -19.53 -13.51 8.26
C GLU A 77 -18.40 -12.51 8.02
N ASN A 78 -17.87 -11.95 9.10
CA ASN A 78 -16.75 -11.00 9.02
C ASN A 78 -15.48 -11.70 8.55
N TRP A 79 -14.58 -10.92 7.94
CA TRP A 79 -13.35 -11.43 7.34
C TRP A 79 -12.46 -12.17 8.36
N TYR A 80 -12.35 -11.68 9.59
CA TYR A 80 -11.51 -12.30 10.62
C TYR A 80 -11.95 -13.73 10.93
N ASP A 81 -13.26 -13.95 11.08
CA ASP A 81 -13.80 -15.27 11.41
C ASP A 81 -13.72 -16.23 10.23
N LEU A 82 -13.88 -15.73 9.00
CA LEU A 82 -13.65 -16.52 7.80
C LEU A 82 -12.19 -16.99 7.69
N ILE A 83 -11.22 -16.09 7.89
CA ILE A 83 -9.80 -16.46 7.87
C ILE A 83 -9.46 -17.43 9.01
N ARG A 84 -9.97 -17.21 10.22
CA ARG A 84 -9.76 -18.15 11.34
C ARG A 84 -10.29 -19.54 11.00
N ARG A 85 -11.54 -19.63 10.56
CA ARG A 85 -12.25 -20.90 10.36
C ARG A 85 -11.75 -21.68 9.15
N TYR A 86 -11.53 -21.00 8.03
CA TYR A 86 -11.21 -21.66 6.76
C TYR A 86 -9.72 -21.77 6.47
N LEU A 87 -8.87 -21.02 7.18
CA LEU A 87 -7.43 -21.02 6.95
C LEU A 87 -6.61 -21.31 8.20
N LEU A 88 -6.72 -20.49 9.25
CA LEU A 88 -5.81 -20.60 10.40
C LEU A 88 -6.04 -21.89 11.21
N GLN A 89 -7.29 -22.20 11.55
CA GLN A 89 -7.63 -23.40 12.34
C GLN A 89 -7.29 -24.70 11.59
N PRO A 90 -7.67 -24.90 10.31
CA PRO A 90 -7.31 -26.12 9.58
C PRO A 90 -5.80 -26.32 9.46
N LEU A 91 -5.03 -25.24 9.40
CA LEU A 91 -3.56 -25.30 9.33
C LEU A 91 -2.89 -25.38 10.70
N GLY A 92 -3.65 -25.23 11.80
CA GLY A 92 -3.09 -25.18 13.16
C GLY A 92 -2.23 -23.94 13.40
N MET A 93 -2.54 -22.80 12.78
CA MET A 93 -1.81 -21.53 12.94
C MET A 93 -2.26 -20.76 14.20
N GLU A 94 -2.01 -21.36 15.37
CA GLU A 94 -2.53 -20.91 16.67
C GLU A 94 -1.88 -19.63 17.22
N ASN A 95 -0.73 -19.24 16.69
CA ASN A 95 -0.01 -18.03 17.10
C ASN A 95 -0.24 -16.85 16.14
N THR A 96 -1.15 -17.03 15.18
CA THR A 96 -1.51 -15.99 14.20
C THR A 96 -2.69 -15.16 14.71
N VAL A 97 -2.48 -13.85 14.80
CA VAL A 97 -3.45 -12.88 15.32
C VAL A 97 -3.65 -11.74 14.32
N PHE A 98 -4.67 -10.91 14.58
CA PHE A 98 -4.95 -9.73 13.76
C PHE A 98 -4.75 -8.45 14.58
N ILE A 99 -3.96 -7.53 14.04
CA ILE A 99 -3.78 -6.19 14.57
C ILE A 99 -5.06 -5.39 14.26
N GLY A 100 -5.67 -4.80 15.29
CA GLY A 100 -6.87 -3.97 15.13
C GLY A 100 -8.21 -4.73 15.09
N ALA A 101 -8.21 -6.06 15.25
CA ALA A 101 -9.44 -6.79 15.57
C ALA A 101 -9.93 -6.43 16.99
N SER A 102 -11.22 -6.60 17.27
CA SER A 102 -11.80 -6.31 18.59
C SER A 102 -11.09 -7.11 19.70
N GLY A 103 -10.31 -6.41 20.53
CA GLY A 103 -9.52 -6.95 21.63
C GLY A 103 -8.02 -6.75 21.40
N PRO A 104 -7.26 -6.24 22.39
CA PRO A 104 -5.83 -6.09 22.23
C PRO A 104 -5.20 -7.47 22.00
N PRO A 105 -4.39 -7.68 20.95
CA PRO A 105 -3.57 -8.88 20.88
C PRO A 105 -2.75 -8.96 22.18
N ASN A 106 -2.42 -10.16 22.65
CA ASN A 106 -1.51 -10.29 23.80
C ASN A 106 -0.14 -9.72 23.39
N THR A 107 0.06 -8.43 23.68
CA THR A 107 1.20 -7.64 23.21
C THR A 107 2.52 -8.15 23.76
N ALA A 108 2.49 -8.90 24.87
CA ALA A 108 3.69 -9.49 25.48
C ALA A 108 4.40 -10.51 24.58
N LYS A 109 3.69 -11.09 23.59
CA LYS A 109 4.28 -12.05 22.64
C LYS A 109 4.71 -11.41 21.31
N LEU A 110 4.40 -10.13 21.08
CA LEU A 110 4.76 -9.45 19.84
C LEU A 110 6.23 -9.05 19.87
N ALA A 111 6.93 -9.27 18.75
CA ALA A 111 8.26 -8.72 18.57
C ALA A 111 8.17 -7.19 18.61
N ARG A 112 9.02 -6.53 19.41
CA ARG A 112 9.05 -5.07 19.49
C ARG A 112 9.69 -4.48 18.24
N GLY A 113 8.93 -3.64 17.56
CA GLY A 113 9.36 -2.93 16.37
C GLY A 113 10.44 -1.90 16.71
N THR A 114 11.63 -2.02 16.13
CA THR A 114 12.73 -1.08 16.38
C THR A 114 13.38 -0.61 15.11
N VAL A 115 13.77 0.66 15.07
CA VAL A 115 14.36 1.33 13.90
C VAL A 115 15.56 2.17 14.31
N ALA A 116 16.40 2.54 13.34
CA ALA A 116 17.45 3.52 13.53
C ALA A 116 16.86 4.93 13.34
N TYR A 117 16.95 5.74 14.39
CA TYR A 117 16.56 7.14 14.38
C TYR A 117 17.70 7.99 14.94
N THR A 118 18.20 8.94 14.16
CA THR A 118 19.37 9.78 14.54
C THR A 118 20.60 8.97 14.99
N GLY A 119 20.80 7.80 14.38
CA GLY A 119 21.88 6.87 14.73
C GLY A 119 21.66 6.04 15.99
N GLN A 120 20.50 6.16 16.65
CA GLN A 120 20.12 5.37 17.82
C GLN A 120 19.00 4.39 17.49
N ARG A 121 18.97 3.24 18.18
CA ARG A 121 17.87 2.30 18.07
C ARG A 121 16.68 2.81 18.86
N THR A 122 15.55 3.04 18.20
CA THR A 122 14.31 3.55 18.79
C THR A 122 13.19 2.55 18.57
N GLU A 123 12.47 2.22 19.64
CA GLU A 123 11.26 1.38 19.57
C GLU A 123 10.08 2.19 19.03
N LEU A 124 9.30 1.61 18.12
CA LEU A 124 8.05 2.19 17.66
C LEU A 124 6.88 1.65 18.51
N PRO A 125 6.06 2.55 19.09
CA PRO A 125 4.91 2.13 19.89
C PRO A 125 3.84 1.48 19.01
N LEU A 126 3.13 0.47 19.51
CA LEU A 126 2.13 -0.28 18.71
C LEU A 126 0.94 0.57 18.26
N GLU A 127 0.66 1.67 18.97
CA GLU A 127 -0.43 2.60 18.72
C GLU A 127 -0.34 3.27 17.33
N ILE A 128 0.84 3.27 16.71
CA ILE A 128 1.02 3.80 15.35
C ILE A 128 0.32 2.93 14.30
N TYR A 129 -0.01 1.68 14.61
CA TYR A 129 -0.70 0.75 13.72
C TYR A 129 -2.21 0.75 13.91
N SER A 130 -2.75 1.64 14.74
CA SER A 130 -4.20 1.67 15.05
C SER A 130 -5.09 1.89 13.83
N GLY A 131 -4.58 2.50 12.75
CA GLY A 131 -5.32 2.65 11.50
C GLY A 131 -5.32 1.41 10.60
N ILE A 132 -4.51 0.38 10.87
CA ILE A 132 -4.46 -0.88 10.08
C ILE A 132 -5.82 -1.58 10.03
N GLN A 133 -6.65 -1.43 11.06
CA GLN A 133 -8.00 -2.01 11.10
C GLN A 133 -8.90 -1.52 9.94
N LEU A 134 -8.63 -0.32 9.40
CA LEU A 134 -9.36 0.22 8.24
C LEU A 134 -9.06 -0.56 6.96
N ILE A 135 -7.90 -1.23 6.91
CA ILE A 135 -7.40 -2.01 5.78
C ILE A 135 -7.03 -3.45 6.18
N ALA A 136 -7.78 -4.03 7.13
CA ALA A 136 -7.38 -5.27 7.78
C ALA A 136 -7.00 -6.43 6.84
N PRO A 137 -7.72 -6.69 5.72
CA PRO A 137 -7.32 -7.73 4.77
C PRO A 137 -5.97 -7.50 4.10
N ALA A 138 -5.50 -6.26 4.01
CA ALA A 138 -4.22 -5.90 3.40
C ALA A 138 -3.04 -6.03 4.38
N ALA A 139 -3.24 -5.71 5.66
CA ALA A 139 -2.09 -5.46 6.56
C ALA A 139 -2.23 -5.95 8.01
N SER A 140 -3.34 -6.59 8.42
CA SER A 140 -3.57 -6.88 9.85
C SER A 140 -2.95 -8.16 10.39
N ILE A 141 -2.49 -9.10 9.55
CA ILE A 141 -2.02 -10.39 10.04
C ILE A 141 -0.66 -10.25 10.73
N CYS A 142 -0.58 -10.71 11.98
CA CYS A 142 0.65 -10.89 12.73
C CYS A 142 0.83 -12.37 13.06
N THR A 143 1.99 -12.93 12.77
CA THR A 143 2.21 -14.38 12.79
C THR A 143 3.65 -14.73 13.19
N THR A 144 3.93 -16.01 13.38
CA THR A 144 5.26 -16.55 13.70
C THR A 144 5.87 -17.28 12.51
N ALA A 145 7.19 -17.51 12.55
CA ALA A 145 7.85 -18.34 11.54
C ALA A 145 7.29 -19.78 11.51
N GLU A 146 6.90 -20.32 12.65
CA GLU A 146 6.31 -21.67 12.78
C GLU A 146 4.95 -21.76 12.08
N ASP A 147 4.07 -20.78 12.29
CA ASP A 147 2.77 -20.77 11.65
C ASP A 147 2.90 -20.51 10.14
N MET A 148 3.83 -19.64 9.73
CA MET A 148 4.13 -19.44 8.32
C MET A 148 4.71 -20.70 7.68
N ALA A 149 5.49 -21.52 8.39
CA ALA A 149 5.94 -22.81 7.85
C ALA A 149 4.74 -23.75 7.56
N LYS A 150 3.69 -23.74 8.39
CA LYS A 150 2.45 -24.50 8.13
C LYS A 150 1.75 -23.99 6.87
N TRP A 151 1.64 -22.67 6.70
CA TRP A 151 1.11 -22.05 5.48
C TRP A 151 1.91 -22.42 4.24
N LEU A 152 3.24 -22.31 4.29
CA LEU A 152 4.12 -22.66 3.18
C LEU A 152 4.02 -24.15 2.81
N ASN A 153 3.96 -25.03 3.81
CA ASN A 153 3.74 -26.47 3.61
C ASN A 153 2.42 -26.76 2.90
N PHE A 154 1.35 -26.05 3.27
CA PHE A 154 0.05 -26.15 2.59
C PHE A 154 0.14 -25.73 1.11
N LEU A 155 0.86 -24.66 0.80
CA LEU A 155 1.04 -24.18 -0.58
C LEU A 155 1.81 -25.20 -1.44
N ILE A 156 2.94 -25.73 -0.95
CA ILE A 156 3.73 -26.73 -1.69
C ILE A 156 3.02 -28.09 -1.77
N ALA A 157 2.12 -28.40 -0.83
CA ALA A 157 1.25 -29.57 -0.89
C ALA A 157 0.07 -29.40 -1.87
N GLY A 158 -0.05 -28.24 -2.52
CA GLY A 158 -1.08 -27.98 -3.52
C GLY A 158 -2.48 -27.81 -2.95
N GLY A 159 -2.59 -27.26 -1.73
CA GLY A 159 -3.88 -27.01 -1.09
C GLY A 159 -4.35 -28.11 -0.13
N ARG A 160 -3.47 -29.03 0.25
CA ARG A 160 -3.78 -30.21 1.07
C ARG A 160 -3.40 -30.01 2.54
N VAL A 161 -4.24 -30.55 3.42
CA VAL A 161 -3.98 -30.66 4.86
C VAL A 161 -4.20 -32.11 5.26
N GLY A 162 -3.12 -32.80 5.63
CA GLY A 162 -3.16 -34.24 5.87
C GLY A 162 -3.65 -34.99 4.62
N ARG A 163 -4.79 -35.69 4.73
CA ARG A 163 -5.40 -36.41 3.61
C ARG A 163 -6.43 -35.60 2.82
N SER A 164 -6.88 -34.46 3.36
CA SER A 164 -8.00 -33.68 2.81
C SER A 164 -7.51 -32.54 1.92
N ASP A 165 -8.28 -32.24 0.87
CA ASP A 165 -8.10 -31.05 0.04
C ASP A 165 -8.88 -29.89 0.67
N LEU A 166 -8.19 -28.98 1.35
CA LEU A 166 -8.82 -27.78 1.90
C LEU A 166 -9.13 -26.78 0.76
N VAL A 167 -8.25 -26.71 -0.24
CA VAL A 167 -8.49 -25.99 -1.51
C VAL A 167 -8.12 -26.91 -2.66
N ARG A 168 -8.98 -26.97 -3.69
CA ARG A 168 -8.66 -27.71 -4.93
C ARG A 168 -7.39 -27.15 -5.54
N LYS A 169 -6.42 -28.01 -5.86
CA LYS A 169 -5.14 -27.63 -6.45
C LYS A 169 -5.28 -26.68 -7.65
N GLN A 170 -6.23 -26.96 -8.55
CA GLN A 170 -6.47 -26.10 -9.73
C GLN A 170 -6.93 -24.69 -9.33
N ALA A 171 -7.74 -24.56 -8.27
CA ALA A 171 -8.16 -23.26 -7.78
C ALA A 171 -6.98 -22.46 -7.22
N LEU A 172 -6.09 -23.12 -6.48
CA LEU A 172 -4.88 -22.51 -5.96
C LEU A 172 -3.93 -22.09 -7.11
N GLU A 173 -3.70 -22.95 -8.10
CA GLU A 173 -2.86 -22.66 -9.26
C GLU A 173 -3.39 -21.51 -10.13
N MET A 174 -4.71 -21.31 -10.18
CA MET A 174 -5.29 -20.14 -10.84
C MET A 174 -4.85 -18.83 -10.19
N THR A 175 -4.60 -18.81 -8.87
CA THR A 175 -4.16 -17.60 -8.17
C THR A 175 -2.73 -17.18 -8.55
N TYR A 176 -1.91 -18.13 -9.05
CA TYR A 176 -0.51 -17.93 -9.41
C TYR A 176 -0.30 -17.51 -10.87
N LYS A 177 -1.38 -17.37 -11.64
CA LYS A 177 -1.30 -16.93 -13.04
C LYS A 177 -1.09 -15.41 -13.08
N ALA A 178 0.00 -14.99 -13.72
CA ALA A 178 0.28 -13.57 -13.93
C ALA A 178 -0.84 -12.92 -14.73
N LEU A 179 -1.18 -11.68 -14.36
CA LEU A 179 -2.28 -10.91 -14.93
C LEU A 179 -1.89 -9.51 -15.38
N VAL A 180 -0.83 -8.95 -14.79
CA VAL A 180 -0.32 -7.62 -15.12
C VAL A 180 1.18 -7.56 -14.83
N ALA A 181 1.93 -6.80 -15.62
CA ALA A 181 3.33 -6.53 -15.37
C ALA A 181 3.49 -5.47 -14.27
N ARG A 182 4.58 -5.55 -13.51
CA ARG A 182 5.00 -4.57 -12.49
C ARG A 182 6.09 -3.68 -13.08
N ASP A 183 5.84 -3.07 -14.22
CA ASP A 183 6.88 -2.33 -14.96
C ASP A 183 7.18 -0.97 -14.30
N SER A 184 8.21 -0.97 -13.45
CA SER A 184 8.80 0.25 -12.89
C SER A 184 10.33 0.15 -13.00
N PRO A 185 10.92 0.64 -14.11
CA PRO A 185 12.36 0.55 -14.33
C PRO A 185 13.18 1.20 -13.21
N GLY A 186 14.13 0.47 -12.65
CA GLY A 186 14.99 0.90 -11.54
C GLY A 186 14.37 0.82 -10.14
N ASP A 187 13.13 0.35 -10.02
CA ASP A 187 12.50 0.04 -8.74
C ASP A 187 12.77 -1.41 -8.34
N LEU A 188 13.58 -1.59 -7.28
CA LEU A 188 13.93 -2.92 -6.79
C LEU A 188 12.72 -3.69 -6.23
N GLU A 189 11.66 -3.02 -5.78
CA GLU A 189 10.46 -3.70 -5.27
C GLU A 189 9.69 -4.40 -6.40
N THR A 190 9.86 -3.94 -7.64
CA THR A 190 9.24 -4.52 -8.82
C THR A 190 10.21 -5.39 -9.63
N GLU A 191 11.47 -4.96 -9.78
CA GLU A 191 12.44 -5.69 -10.59
C GLU A 191 13.05 -6.89 -9.87
N GLY A 192 13.09 -6.85 -8.54
CA GLY A 192 13.84 -7.79 -7.70
C GLY A 192 15.35 -7.52 -7.75
N LEU A 193 16.15 -8.56 -7.54
CA LEU A 193 17.61 -8.50 -7.68
C LEU A 193 18.00 -9.19 -8.99
N ARG A 194 18.41 -8.37 -9.97
CA ARG A 194 18.90 -8.82 -11.28
C ARG A 194 20.40 -8.58 -11.34
N ASP A 195 21.18 -9.60 -11.04
CA ASP A 195 22.63 -9.61 -11.21
C ASP A 195 23.07 -10.93 -11.86
N SER A 196 24.26 -10.91 -12.45
CA SER A 196 24.99 -12.05 -12.98
C SER A 196 25.09 -13.23 -12.00
N GLU A 197 25.18 -12.95 -10.69
CA GLU A 197 25.33 -13.99 -9.66
C GLU A 197 24.02 -14.38 -8.95
N LEU A 198 23.02 -13.49 -8.93
CA LEU A 198 21.73 -13.73 -8.28
C LEU A 198 20.62 -13.15 -9.13
N THR A 199 19.88 -14.03 -9.81
CA THR A 199 18.67 -13.65 -10.56
C THR A 199 17.44 -14.04 -9.75
N TYR A 200 16.80 -13.04 -9.15
CA TYR A 200 15.53 -13.11 -8.45
C TYR A 200 14.62 -11.98 -8.95
N THR A 201 13.59 -12.30 -9.75
CA THR A 201 12.67 -11.29 -10.32
C THR A 201 11.29 -11.32 -9.67
N ARG A 202 10.59 -10.17 -9.75
CA ARG A 202 9.27 -9.90 -9.13
C ARG A 202 8.37 -9.05 -10.04
N ASP A 203 8.52 -9.22 -11.34
CA ASP A 203 8.05 -8.30 -12.38
C ASP A 203 6.61 -8.56 -12.84
N GLN A 204 5.90 -9.49 -12.21
CA GLN A 204 4.52 -9.81 -12.56
C GLN A 204 3.64 -9.85 -11.32
N ASN A 205 2.40 -9.40 -11.45
CA ASN A 205 1.39 -9.54 -10.41
C ASN A 205 0.31 -10.54 -10.83
N ALA A 206 -0.10 -11.39 -9.89
CA ALA A 206 -1.15 -12.37 -10.01
C ALA A 206 -2.25 -12.08 -8.97
N LEU A 207 -3.06 -13.06 -8.59
CA LEU A 207 -4.13 -12.83 -7.61
C LEU A 207 -3.57 -12.86 -6.19
N GLY A 208 -3.18 -11.71 -5.66
CA GLY A 208 -2.58 -11.57 -4.33
C GLY A 208 -1.13 -12.05 -4.23
N TRP A 209 -0.49 -12.36 -5.37
CA TRP A 209 0.89 -12.87 -5.44
C TRP A 209 1.73 -12.05 -6.40
N ILE A 210 3.00 -11.91 -6.06
CA ILE A 210 4.04 -11.38 -6.94
C ILE A 210 4.78 -12.57 -7.56
N LYS A 211 4.84 -12.60 -8.88
CA LYS A 211 5.46 -13.66 -9.66
C LYS A 211 6.74 -13.15 -10.32
N GLY A 212 7.69 -14.06 -10.45
CA GLY A 212 8.86 -13.87 -11.29
C GLY A 212 9.65 -15.17 -11.35
N TYR A 213 10.98 -15.06 -11.29
CA TYR A 213 11.88 -16.18 -11.45
C TYR A 213 13.00 -16.17 -10.41
N TYR A 214 13.40 -17.36 -9.97
CA TYR A 214 14.57 -17.59 -9.13
C TYR A 214 15.38 -18.76 -9.68
N LYS A 215 16.67 -18.56 -10.02
CA LYS A 215 17.52 -19.58 -10.67
C LYS A 215 16.85 -20.25 -11.88
N GLY A 216 16.10 -19.47 -12.67
CA GLY A 216 15.31 -19.96 -13.82
C GLY A 216 14.00 -20.67 -13.47
N TYR A 217 13.73 -20.98 -12.20
CA TYR A 217 12.45 -21.54 -11.77
C TYR A 217 11.43 -20.43 -11.55
N SER A 218 10.16 -20.69 -11.91
CA SER A 218 9.09 -19.78 -11.54
C SER A 218 8.92 -19.74 -10.03
N VAL A 219 8.88 -18.53 -9.47
CA VAL A 219 8.66 -18.26 -8.05
C VAL A 219 7.41 -17.42 -7.89
N ILE A 220 6.57 -17.79 -6.92
CA ILE A 220 5.55 -16.89 -6.38
C ILE A 220 6.02 -16.37 -5.04
N SER A 221 5.64 -15.15 -4.71
CA SER A 221 6.14 -14.47 -3.53
C SER A 221 5.14 -13.43 -3.06
N GLN A 222 5.30 -13.00 -1.82
CA GLN A 222 4.64 -11.82 -1.30
C GLN A 222 5.54 -11.22 -0.23
N ASP A 223 5.54 -9.90 -0.13
CA ASP A 223 6.28 -9.20 0.91
C ASP A 223 5.37 -8.27 1.69
N GLY A 224 5.80 -7.94 2.90
CA GLY A 224 5.05 -7.08 3.80
C GLY A 224 6.00 -6.14 4.50
N THR A 225 5.62 -4.86 4.52
CA THR A 225 6.44 -3.79 5.06
C THR A 225 5.55 -2.85 5.86
N LEU A 226 5.59 -2.98 7.18
CA LEU A 226 5.06 -1.97 8.09
C LEU A 226 6.22 -1.16 8.65
N ALA A 227 5.92 -0.03 9.29
CA ALA A 227 6.95 0.66 10.04
C ALA A 227 7.63 -0.34 11.00
N SER A 228 8.95 -0.42 11.06
CA SER A 228 9.74 -1.35 11.88
C SER A 228 9.60 -2.87 11.67
N TYR A 229 8.78 -3.35 10.71
CA TYR A 229 8.61 -4.78 10.43
C TYR A 229 8.79 -5.09 8.95
N GLN A 230 9.60 -6.11 8.67
CA GLN A 230 9.88 -6.60 7.33
C GLN A 230 9.53 -8.07 7.24
N SER A 231 8.89 -8.47 6.14
CA SER A 231 8.61 -9.87 5.85
C SER A 231 8.69 -10.17 4.35
N LEU A 232 9.08 -11.39 4.02
CA LEU A 232 9.10 -11.92 2.67
C LEU A 232 8.82 -13.43 2.71
N LEU A 233 7.89 -13.88 1.89
CA LEU A 233 7.74 -15.28 1.53
C LEU A 233 8.06 -15.50 0.06
N SER A 234 8.67 -16.63 -0.26
CA SER A 234 8.85 -17.11 -1.63
C SER A 234 8.58 -18.61 -1.70
N VAL A 235 7.97 -19.05 -2.80
CA VAL A 235 7.61 -20.45 -3.05
C VAL A 235 8.00 -20.83 -4.47
N VAL A 236 8.84 -21.86 -4.59
CA VAL A 236 9.21 -22.51 -5.86
C VAL A 236 8.47 -23.83 -5.93
N LEU A 237 7.22 -23.78 -6.40
CA LEU A 237 6.27 -24.92 -6.36
C LEU A 237 6.81 -26.19 -7.00
N HIS A 238 7.48 -26.07 -8.16
CA HIS A 238 8.05 -27.23 -8.87
C HIS A 238 9.13 -27.96 -8.07
N LYS A 239 9.84 -27.23 -7.20
CA LYS A 239 10.88 -27.79 -6.31
C LYS A 239 10.34 -28.15 -4.94
N LYS A 240 9.07 -27.86 -4.63
CA LYS A 240 8.48 -27.97 -3.29
C LYS A 240 9.34 -27.27 -2.22
N ALA A 241 9.96 -26.15 -2.61
CA ALA A 241 10.79 -25.34 -1.73
C ALA A 241 10.08 -24.02 -1.43
N ALA A 242 10.07 -23.62 -0.18
CA ALA A 242 9.44 -22.40 0.26
C ALA A 242 10.19 -21.83 1.47
N ALA A 243 10.37 -20.52 1.50
CA ALA A 243 11.07 -19.83 2.58
C ALA A 243 10.25 -18.61 3.04
N TYR A 244 10.20 -18.41 4.35
CA TYR A 244 9.68 -17.21 4.98
C TYR A 244 10.77 -16.55 5.80
N THR A 245 10.89 -15.24 5.69
CA THR A 245 11.85 -14.43 6.44
C THR A 245 11.09 -13.25 7.02
N ALA A 246 11.28 -12.98 8.31
CA ALA A 246 10.75 -11.78 8.95
C ALA A 246 11.74 -11.26 10.00
N PHE A 247 11.84 -9.95 10.11
CA PHE A 247 12.69 -9.28 11.09
C PHE A 247 12.15 -7.87 11.40
N THR A 248 12.59 -7.33 12.54
CA THR A 248 12.35 -5.92 12.87
C THR A 248 13.50 -5.06 12.38
N GLY A 249 13.20 -3.87 11.88
CA GLY A 249 14.20 -2.97 11.32
C GLY A 249 13.61 -1.91 10.41
N ASP A 250 14.49 -1.10 9.85
CA ASP A 250 14.12 0.06 9.05
C ASP A 250 13.35 -0.32 7.79
N LYS A 251 12.46 0.58 7.34
CA LYS A 251 11.80 0.48 6.04
C LYS A 251 12.72 1.10 4.98
N ASP A 252 13.80 0.45 4.61
CA ASP A 252 14.76 0.98 3.64
C ASP A 252 15.21 -0.03 2.57
N ARG A 253 15.92 0.48 1.56
CA ARG A 253 16.47 -0.34 0.47
C ARG A 253 17.41 -1.43 1.00
N ARG A 254 18.15 -1.17 2.08
CA ARG A 254 19.02 -2.17 2.71
C ARG A 254 18.19 -3.35 3.21
N SER A 255 17.09 -3.07 3.89
CA SER A 255 16.18 -4.08 4.44
C SER A 255 15.46 -4.86 3.35
N LEU A 256 15.07 -4.19 2.24
CA LEU A 256 14.55 -4.87 1.04
C LEU A 256 15.56 -5.85 0.44
N VAL A 257 16.83 -5.47 0.33
CA VAL A 257 17.87 -6.37 -0.19
C VAL A 257 18.16 -7.49 0.80
N ALA A 258 18.26 -7.18 2.09
CA ALA A 258 18.52 -8.15 3.14
C ALA A 258 17.41 -9.20 3.21
N LYS A 259 16.13 -8.82 3.11
CA LYS A 259 15.02 -9.78 3.09
C LYS A 259 15.13 -10.73 1.90
N ILE A 260 15.45 -10.22 0.70
CA ILE A 260 15.62 -11.06 -0.50
C ILE A 260 16.79 -12.03 -0.29
N LEU A 261 17.97 -11.54 0.10
CA LEU A 261 19.17 -12.37 0.26
C LEU A 261 19.00 -13.47 1.32
N LEU A 262 18.45 -13.13 2.47
CA LEU A 262 18.18 -14.11 3.53
C LEU A 262 17.16 -15.16 3.08
N ASN A 263 16.13 -14.75 2.34
CA ASN A 263 15.13 -15.65 1.81
C ASN A 263 15.73 -16.59 0.74
N THR A 264 16.61 -16.09 -0.13
CA THR A 264 17.28 -16.89 -1.16
C THR A 264 18.25 -17.91 -0.57
N VAL A 265 18.94 -17.60 0.53
CA VAL A 265 19.77 -18.60 1.24
C VAL A 265 18.91 -19.78 1.69
N GLY A 266 17.73 -19.51 2.27
CA GLY A 266 16.79 -20.56 2.68
C GLY A 266 16.31 -21.40 1.49
N LEU A 267 15.98 -20.77 0.36
CA LEU A 267 15.58 -21.48 -0.85
C LEU A 267 16.71 -22.34 -1.42
N ASP A 268 17.95 -21.84 -1.42
CA ASP A 268 19.13 -22.54 -1.92
C ASP A 268 19.36 -23.85 -1.18
N TYR A 269 19.36 -23.83 0.15
CA TYR A 269 19.48 -25.06 0.94
C TYR A 269 18.33 -26.05 0.69
N LEU A 270 17.12 -25.56 0.44
CA LEU A 270 15.97 -26.43 0.16
C LEU A 270 15.99 -27.03 -1.26
N ILE A 271 16.59 -26.34 -2.24
CA ILE A 271 16.60 -26.76 -3.65
C ILE A 271 17.87 -27.55 -3.99
N ASP A 272 19.03 -27.04 -3.58
CA ASP A 272 20.35 -27.51 -4.00
C ASP A 272 21.15 -28.16 -2.85
N GLY A 273 20.73 -27.98 -1.59
CA GLY A 273 21.44 -28.48 -0.41
C GLY A 273 22.65 -27.63 0.02
N THR A 274 22.98 -26.61 -0.76
CA THR A 274 24.05 -25.63 -0.50
C THR A 274 23.60 -24.25 -0.97
N SER A 275 24.30 -23.19 -0.53
CA SER A 275 24.07 -21.82 -0.94
C SER A 275 25.38 -21.15 -1.33
N ASP A 276 25.45 -20.62 -2.55
CA ASP A 276 26.59 -19.82 -3.02
C ASP A 276 26.56 -18.40 -2.44
N VAL A 277 25.44 -18.00 -1.84
CA VAL A 277 25.28 -16.75 -1.09
C VAL A 277 25.91 -16.93 0.30
N THR A 278 27.12 -16.41 0.46
CA THR A 278 27.86 -16.41 1.74
C THR A 278 27.56 -15.12 2.53
N PRO A 279 27.81 -15.09 3.86
CA PRO A 279 27.70 -13.85 4.65
C PRO A 279 28.49 -12.68 4.06
N GLN A 280 29.65 -12.98 3.48
CA GLN A 280 30.49 -11.97 2.82
C GLN A 280 29.82 -11.40 1.57
N LYS A 281 29.29 -12.26 0.67
CA LYS A 281 28.54 -11.81 -0.51
C LYS A 281 27.29 -11.03 -0.16
N ILE A 282 26.63 -11.37 0.96
CA ILE A 282 25.49 -10.59 1.48
C ILE A 282 25.95 -9.17 1.80
N CYS A 283 27.02 -9.02 2.59
CA CYS A 283 27.57 -7.72 2.94
C CYS A 283 28.03 -6.93 1.70
N GLU A 284 28.71 -7.58 0.75
CA GLU A 284 29.16 -6.97 -0.51
C GLU A 284 27.98 -6.49 -1.36
N THR A 285 26.95 -7.31 -1.51
CA THR A 285 25.72 -6.96 -2.25
C THR A 285 24.98 -5.80 -1.58
N LEU A 286 24.83 -5.83 -0.26
CA LEU A 286 24.24 -4.73 0.49
C LEU A 286 25.04 -3.44 0.28
N ASN A 287 26.36 -3.47 0.41
CA ASN A 287 27.22 -2.30 0.22
C ASN A 287 27.12 -1.75 -1.21
N ARG A 288 27.15 -2.62 -2.23
CA ARG A 288 27.02 -2.23 -3.64
C ARG A 288 25.67 -1.59 -3.96
N VAL A 289 24.58 -2.18 -3.48
CA VAL A 289 23.23 -1.63 -3.69
C VAL A 289 23.08 -0.26 -3.02
N LEU A 290 23.75 -0.07 -1.88
CA LEU A 290 23.75 1.21 -1.15
C LEU A 290 24.68 2.26 -1.79
N SER A 291 25.82 1.87 -2.36
CA SER A 291 26.80 2.78 -2.97
C SER A 291 26.36 3.31 -4.34
N ASN A 292 25.60 2.52 -5.12
CA ASN A 292 25.02 2.95 -6.40
C ASN A 292 24.06 4.16 -6.28
N ARG A 293 23.78 4.63 -5.05
CA ARG A 293 22.94 5.81 -4.79
C ARG A 293 23.70 7.14 -4.81
N GLU A 294 25.04 7.17 -4.63
CA GLU A 294 25.76 8.47 -4.68
C GLU A 294 25.60 9.18 -6.04
N VAL A 295 25.29 8.44 -7.10
CA VAL A 295 25.11 8.98 -8.45
C VAL A 295 23.64 9.34 -8.76
N ALA A 296 22.66 8.64 -8.20
CA ALA A 296 21.23 8.83 -8.55
C ALA A 296 20.45 9.78 -7.63
N SER A 297 20.96 10.12 -6.44
CA SER A 297 20.30 11.09 -5.54
C SER A 297 20.80 12.53 -5.69
N LYS A 298 21.55 12.88 -6.75
CA LYS A 298 21.81 14.27 -7.13
C LYS A 298 20.60 14.95 -7.79
N GLY A 299 19.39 14.43 -7.57
CA GLY A 299 18.16 15.21 -7.55
C GLY A 299 17.89 15.76 -6.17
N ASN A 300 18.90 16.31 -5.47
CA ASN A 300 18.61 17.32 -4.46
C ASN A 300 17.90 18.44 -5.24
N ARG A 301 16.57 18.53 -5.13
CA ARG A 301 16.01 19.87 -5.00
C ARG A 301 16.65 20.37 -3.71
N ASN A 302 17.82 21.01 -3.85
CA ASN A 302 18.54 21.69 -2.79
C ASN A 302 17.66 22.85 -2.39
N ILE A 303 16.61 22.51 -1.66
CA ILE A 303 15.69 23.47 -1.10
C ILE A 303 16.37 23.90 0.18
N GLN A 304 17.24 24.90 0.05
CA GLN A 304 17.93 25.47 1.20
C GLN A 304 16.87 26.08 2.13
N ARG A 305 16.96 25.75 3.42
CA ARG A 305 16.12 26.37 4.45
C ARG A 305 16.36 27.87 4.43
N VAL A 306 15.27 28.65 4.44
CA VAL A 306 15.36 30.10 4.64
C VAL A 306 15.12 30.39 6.11
N ALA A 307 16.01 31.16 6.74
CA ALA A 307 15.72 31.70 8.07
C ALA A 307 14.56 32.68 7.94
N SER A 308 13.42 32.41 8.59
CA SER A 308 12.23 33.26 8.48
C SER A 308 12.50 34.59 9.18
N THR A 309 12.40 35.69 8.43
CA THR A 309 12.30 37.03 9.01
C THR A 309 10.98 37.67 8.56
N ASN A 310 10.05 37.84 9.53
CA ASN A 310 8.83 38.66 9.45
C ASN A 310 7.68 38.26 8.49
N GLU A 311 7.59 37.02 8.02
CA GLU A 311 6.39 36.57 7.29
C GLU A 311 5.23 36.23 8.22
N LYS A 312 4.02 36.65 7.84
CA LYS A 312 2.78 36.28 8.54
C LYS A 312 2.27 34.96 7.98
N PHE A 313 2.27 33.92 8.81
CA PHE A 313 1.80 32.57 8.44
C PHE A 313 0.30 32.36 8.66
N ASP A 314 -0.39 33.34 9.25
CA ASP A 314 -1.84 33.36 9.47
C ASP A 314 -2.64 33.17 8.18
N GLN A 315 -2.16 33.71 7.05
CA GLN A 315 -2.81 33.59 5.75
C GLN A 315 -2.96 32.15 5.23
N TYR A 316 -2.14 31.20 5.72
CA TYR A 316 -2.21 29.79 5.35
C TYR A 316 -3.19 28.99 6.22
N ALA A 317 -3.59 29.54 7.37
CA ALA A 317 -4.41 28.84 8.35
C ALA A 317 -5.86 28.72 7.86
N ALA A 318 -6.26 27.51 7.51
CA ALA A 318 -7.61 27.17 7.08
C ALA A 318 -7.85 25.65 7.19
N ASP A 319 -9.09 25.25 6.97
CA ASP A 319 -9.43 23.86 6.67
C ASP A 319 -9.48 23.66 5.16
N TYR A 320 -8.81 22.61 4.69
CA TYR A 320 -8.75 22.26 3.28
C TYR A 320 -9.29 20.84 3.10
N ARG A 321 -10.06 20.64 2.04
CA ARG A 321 -10.78 19.39 1.80
C ARG A 321 -10.36 18.73 0.50
N ASN A 322 -10.27 17.41 0.56
CA ASN A 322 -10.17 16.52 -0.59
C ASN A 322 -11.20 15.39 -0.42
N TYR A 323 -11.97 15.10 -1.46
CA TYR A 323 -13.03 14.08 -1.35
C TYR A 323 -12.48 12.66 -1.17
N ALA A 324 -11.34 12.32 -1.77
CA ALA A 324 -10.69 11.03 -1.61
C ALA A 324 -9.90 10.95 -0.30
N PHE A 325 -9.02 11.92 -0.06
CA PHE A 325 -8.06 11.89 1.05
C PHE A 325 -8.60 12.45 2.37
N GLY A 326 -9.77 13.08 2.38
CA GLY A 326 -10.33 13.69 3.59
C GLY A 326 -9.94 15.14 3.76
N ASP A 327 -10.02 15.59 5.00
CA ASP A 327 -9.79 16.98 5.35
C ASP A 327 -8.44 17.12 6.07
N ILE A 328 -7.77 18.24 5.82
CA ILE A 328 -6.58 18.66 6.57
C ILE A 328 -6.85 20.03 7.18
N SER A 329 -6.18 20.29 8.29
CA SER A 329 -6.32 21.52 9.04
C SER A 329 -4.95 22.18 9.20
N VAL A 330 -4.78 23.38 8.66
CA VAL A 330 -3.58 24.19 8.90
C VAL A 330 -3.88 25.16 10.03
N ARG A 331 -3.02 25.19 11.05
CA ARG A 331 -3.20 25.98 12.27
C ARG A 331 -1.96 26.79 12.57
N PHE A 332 -2.14 28.08 12.85
CA PHE A 332 -1.06 28.99 13.27
C PHE A 332 -0.99 29.05 14.80
N ASN A 333 0.23 29.05 15.33
CA ASN A 333 0.52 29.25 16.74
C ASN A 333 1.31 30.55 16.92
N GLU A 334 0.64 31.56 17.48
CA GLU A 334 1.21 32.88 17.73
C GLU A 334 2.44 32.83 18.67
N SER A 335 2.44 31.94 19.66
CA SER A 335 3.50 31.87 20.68
C SER A 335 4.81 31.33 20.12
N SER A 336 4.76 30.42 19.15
CA SER A 336 5.95 29.87 18.48
C SER A 336 6.25 30.53 17.14
N ASN A 337 5.41 31.48 16.69
CA ASN A 337 5.40 32.03 15.33
C ASN A 337 5.55 30.94 14.25
N GLY A 338 4.90 29.80 14.49
CA GLY A 338 4.97 28.62 13.66
C GLY A 338 3.57 28.13 13.30
N PHE A 339 3.48 27.19 12.38
CA PHE A 339 2.21 26.60 12.00
C PHE A 339 2.36 25.11 11.73
N SER A 340 1.26 24.39 11.97
CA SER A 340 1.19 22.95 11.79
C SER A 340 0.07 22.56 10.84
N LEU A 341 0.26 21.44 10.17
CA LEU A 341 -0.74 20.73 9.40
C LEU A 341 -1.18 19.52 10.21
N ILE A 342 -2.48 19.41 10.45
CA ILE A 342 -3.12 18.29 11.12
C ILE A 342 -3.83 17.44 10.07
N TYR A 343 -3.59 16.14 10.10
CA TYR A 343 -4.23 15.17 9.23
C TYR A 343 -4.47 13.86 9.97
N GLY A 344 -5.74 13.51 10.18
CA GLY A 344 -6.10 12.41 11.07
C GLY A 344 -5.56 12.62 12.48
N GLU A 345 -4.85 11.63 13.02
CA GLU A 345 -4.17 11.71 14.32
C GLU A 345 -2.76 12.32 14.23
N ALA A 346 -2.27 12.66 13.02
CA ALA A 346 -0.94 13.20 12.82
C ALA A 346 -0.92 14.74 12.79
N GLU A 347 0.14 15.30 13.37
CA GLU A 347 0.47 16.73 13.32
C GLU A 347 1.90 16.93 12.78
N TYR A 348 2.02 17.85 11.84
CA TYR A 348 3.26 18.16 11.15
C TYR A 348 3.57 19.65 11.29
N LYS A 349 4.72 19.97 11.86
CA LYS A 349 5.27 21.32 11.80
C LYS A 349 5.65 21.64 10.36
N LEU A 350 5.26 22.80 9.86
CA LEU A 350 5.59 23.25 8.51
C LEU A 350 6.84 24.13 8.55
N GLU A 351 7.92 23.65 7.92
CA GLU A 351 9.18 24.38 7.82
C GLU A 351 9.36 24.99 6.43
N LYS A 352 9.58 26.31 6.39
CA LYS A 352 9.64 27.05 5.13
C LYS A 352 10.83 26.62 4.27
N THR A 353 10.55 26.50 2.99
CA THR A 353 11.53 26.25 1.94
C THR A 353 11.97 27.53 1.23
N ASN A 354 13.06 27.48 0.44
CA ASN A 354 13.42 28.57 -0.48
C ASN A 354 12.58 28.59 -1.78
N VAL A 355 11.55 27.75 -1.90
CA VAL A 355 10.74 27.62 -3.13
C VAL A 355 9.30 28.07 -2.88
N ASN A 356 8.98 29.31 -3.27
CA ASN A 356 7.63 29.88 -3.20
C ASN A 356 6.95 29.61 -1.82
N ASP A 357 5.64 29.40 -1.83
CA ASP A 357 4.84 29.01 -0.66
C ASP A 357 4.89 27.49 -0.44
N THR A 358 6.10 26.91 -0.46
CA THR A 358 6.32 25.49 -0.18
C THR A 358 6.93 25.31 1.21
N PHE A 359 6.45 24.29 1.92
CA PHE A 359 6.87 23.96 3.27
C PHE A 359 7.16 22.46 3.35
N GLN A 360 8.25 22.10 4.02
CA GLN A 360 8.54 20.72 4.36
C GLN A 360 7.74 20.34 5.61
N LEU A 361 7.04 19.21 5.56
CA LEU A 361 6.39 18.64 6.73
C LEU A 361 7.46 18.00 7.61
N MET A 362 7.58 18.49 8.83
CA MET A 362 8.47 17.98 9.86
C MET A 362 7.60 17.45 10.99
N SER A 363 7.83 16.23 11.45
CA SER A 363 7.07 15.74 12.59
C SER A 363 7.28 16.62 13.82
N GLY A 364 6.18 17.02 14.44
CA GLY A 364 6.17 17.82 15.67
C GLY A 364 6.49 17.04 16.95
N GLY A 365 7.16 15.88 16.86
CA GLY A 365 7.48 15.04 18.04
C GLY A 365 6.34 14.14 18.51
N ASN A 366 5.29 13.96 17.68
CA ASN A 366 4.22 13.00 17.96
C ASN A 366 4.63 11.55 17.62
N LYS A 367 3.75 10.59 17.93
CA LYS A 367 3.96 9.16 17.63
C LYS A 367 4.13 8.85 16.13
N TYR A 368 3.79 9.77 15.23
CA TYR A 368 3.87 9.61 13.77
C TYR A 368 5.16 10.16 13.16
N TRP A 369 6.21 10.37 13.96
CA TRP A 369 7.43 11.01 13.49
C TRP A 369 8.12 10.30 12.33
N TYR A 370 7.98 8.99 12.23
CA TYR A 370 8.52 8.15 11.18
C TYR A 370 7.92 8.44 9.79
N THR A 371 6.76 9.10 9.71
CA THR A 371 6.06 9.37 8.44
C THR A 371 6.73 10.47 7.60
N THR A 372 7.46 11.38 8.23
CA THR A 372 8.15 12.52 7.57
C THR A 372 9.67 12.44 7.66
N ASN A 373 10.21 11.46 8.37
CA ASN A 373 11.62 11.46 8.72
C ASN A 373 12.46 10.78 7.65
N SER A 374 13.33 11.55 6.98
CA SER A 374 14.24 11.02 5.96
C SER A 374 15.31 10.07 6.52
N ASP A 375 15.65 10.17 7.80
CA ASP A 375 16.60 9.23 8.43
C ASP A 375 15.94 7.87 8.63
N TYR A 376 14.63 7.86 8.86
CA TYR A 376 13.81 6.66 8.89
C TYR A 376 13.49 6.21 7.46
N GLY A 377 14.07 5.10 7.03
CA GLY A 377 13.73 4.49 5.75
C GLY A 377 14.22 5.20 4.48
N ARG A 378 15.02 6.28 4.59
CA ARG A 378 15.41 7.13 3.44
C ARG A 378 14.19 7.54 2.60
N THR A 379 13.12 7.93 3.28
CA THR A 379 11.87 8.41 2.68
C THR A 379 12.10 9.75 1.97
N LYS A 380 11.35 9.99 0.89
CA LYS A 380 11.32 11.31 0.25
C LYS A 380 10.67 12.29 1.23
N PRO A 381 11.19 13.51 1.40
CA PRO A 381 10.53 14.51 2.23
C PRO A 381 9.11 14.78 1.72
N ILE A 382 8.19 14.98 2.65
CA ILE A 382 6.80 15.38 2.33
C ILE A 382 6.75 16.90 2.30
N PHE A 383 6.09 17.45 1.28
CA PHE A 383 5.97 18.89 1.10
C PHE A 383 4.51 19.32 0.96
N ALA A 384 4.19 20.47 1.54
CA ALA A 384 2.96 21.22 1.30
C ALA A 384 3.29 22.42 0.41
N THR A 385 2.71 22.49 -0.78
CA THR A 385 2.83 23.65 -1.67
C THR A 385 1.49 24.34 -1.77
N PHE A 386 1.39 25.56 -1.23
CA PHE A 386 0.18 26.36 -1.31
C PHE A 386 0.04 27.02 -2.69
N LYS A 387 -1.20 27.15 -3.14
CA LYS A 387 -1.57 27.78 -4.41
C LYS A 387 -2.44 29.00 -4.14
N LEU A 388 -2.10 30.09 -4.83
CA LEU A 388 -2.82 31.35 -4.78
C LEU A 388 -3.86 31.44 -5.90
N ASP A 389 -4.96 32.13 -5.64
CA ASP A 389 -5.88 32.61 -6.66
C ASP A 389 -5.35 33.89 -7.35
N PRO A 390 -5.99 34.41 -8.42
CA PRO A 390 -5.57 35.65 -9.08
C PRO A 390 -5.58 36.89 -8.19
N GLU A 391 -6.29 36.85 -7.05
CA GLU A 391 -6.34 37.90 -6.05
C GLU A 391 -5.27 37.73 -4.94
N ASN A 392 -4.31 36.81 -5.13
CA ASN A 392 -3.25 36.45 -4.17
C ASN A 392 -3.76 35.91 -2.82
N ARG A 393 -4.91 35.23 -2.81
CA ARG A 393 -5.43 34.52 -1.63
C ARG A 393 -5.15 33.03 -1.75
N ILE A 394 -4.90 32.38 -0.61
CA ILE A 394 -4.68 30.94 -0.56
C ILE A 394 -5.95 30.19 -0.94
N LYS A 395 -5.86 29.37 -1.99
CA LYS A 395 -6.98 28.61 -2.57
C LYS A 395 -6.89 27.13 -2.22
N SER A 396 -5.71 26.55 -2.38
CA SER A 396 -5.47 25.13 -2.18
C SER A 396 -4.05 24.85 -1.72
N VAL A 397 -3.83 23.64 -1.26
CA VAL A 397 -2.52 23.12 -0.90
C VAL A 397 -2.34 21.73 -1.49
N ILE A 398 -1.21 21.52 -2.16
CA ILE A 398 -0.82 20.24 -2.73
C ILE A 398 0.14 19.56 -1.76
N ILE A 399 -0.20 18.36 -1.31
CA ILE A 399 0.67 17.54 -0.47
C ILE A 399 1.32 16.45 -1.30
N THR A 400 2.61 16.59 -1.55
CA THR A 400 3.41 15.60 -2.28
C THR A 400 3.95 14.56 -1.30
N GLY A 401 3.69 13.27 -1.57
CA GLY A 401 4.16 12.16 -0.72
C GLY A 401 3.12 11.54 0.21
N PHE A 402 1.87 11.99 0.17
CA PHE A 402 0.74 11.28 0.80
C PHE A 402 0.37 9.99 0.06
N ASP A 403 0.67 9.93 -1.23
CA ASP A 403 0.54 8.76 -2.07
C ASP A 403 1.74 8.72 -3.02
N LYS A 404 2.22 7.53 -3.36
CA LYS A 404 3.41 7.39 -4.19
C LYS A 404 3.15 7.68 -5.68
N ASP A 405 1.90 7.50 -6.12
CA ASP A 405 1.49 7.57 -7.52
C ASP A 405 0.69 8.87 -7.82
N SER A 406 0.34 9.65 -6.79
CA SER A 406 -0.44 10.88 -6.94
C SER A 406 -0.12 11.94 -5.89
N ASP A 407 -0.17 13.20 -6.29
CA ASP A 407 -0.11 14.36 -5.38
C ASP A 407 -1.53 14.76 -4.98
N ALA A 408 -1.79 14.84 -3.67
CA ALA A 408 -3.12 15.15 -3.15
C ALA A 408 -3.32 16.67 -3.02
N GLU A 409 -4.24 17.24 -3.80
CA GLU A 409 -4.64 18.64 -3.67
C GLU A 409 -5.86 18.79 -2.77
N PHE A 410 -5.76 19.67 -1.76
CA PHE A 410 -6.84 20.01 -0.83
C PHE A 410 -7.22 21.47 -1.03
N SER A 411 -8.52 21.78 -1.06
CA SER A 411 -9.03 23.11 -1.37
C SER A 411 -9.95 23.63 -0.27
N THR A 412 -9.96 24.94 -0.04
CA THR A 412 -10.95 25.61 0.83
C THR A 412 -12.34 25.62 0.18
N GLN A 413 -12.40 25.48 -1.14
CA GLN A 413 -13.61 25.32 -1.94
C GLN A 413 -13.43 24.12 -2.87
N PRO A 414 -13.55 22.89 -2.34
CA PRO A 414 -13.33 21.69 -3.14
C PRO A 414 -14.40 21.56 -4.21
N ARG A 415 -13.99 21.18 -5.41
CA ARG A 415 -14.92 20.77 -6.47
C ARG A 415 -15.02 19.25 -6.47
N LEU A 416 -16.21 18.73 -6.71
CA LEU A 416 -16.37 17.29 -6.93
C LEU A 416 -15.49 16.88 -8.12
N PRO A 417 -14.66 15.83 -7.99
CA PRO A 417 -13.76 15.41 -9.06
C PRO A 417 -14.50 15.00 -10.34
N TYR A 418 -15.78 14.62 -10.20
CA TYR A 418 -16.68 14.26 -11.28
C TYR A 418 -17.97 15.05 -11.15
N ASP A 419 -18.13 16.07 -11.98
CA ASP A 419 -19.45 16.63 -12.26
C ASP A 419 -20.10 15.74 -13.33
N GLU A 420 -21.11 14.94 -12.94
CA GLU A 420 -21.88 14.09 -13.87
C GLU A 420 -22.43 14.88 -15.07
N SER A 421 -22.57 16.21 -14.96
CA SER A 421 -23.02 17.08 -16.04
C SER A 421 -22.08 17.10 -17.25
N TYR A 422 -20.78 16.78 -17.09
CA TYR A 422 -19.80 16.87 -18.18
C TYR A 422 -19.82 15.66 -19.12
N TYR A 423 -20.13 14.46 -18.60
CA TYR A 423 -20.23 13.24 -19.42
C TYR A 423 -21.55 13.17 -20.18
N TYR A 424 -22.63 13.72 -19.63
CA TYR A 424 -23.91 13.82 -20.35
C TYR A 424 -23.92 14.90 -21.43
N ARG A 425 -23.19 16.01 -21.26
CA ARG A 425 -23.13 17.06 -22.29
C ARG A 425 -22.35 16.65 -23.54
N SER A 426 -21.33 15.81 -23.42
CA SER A 426 -20.55 15.33 -24.58
C SER A 426 -21.20 14.17 -25.34
N VAL A 427 -22.08 13.39 -24.68
CA VAL A 427 -22.79 12.28 -25.32
C VAL A 427 -24.14 12.71 -25.92
N CYS A 428 -24.73 13.82 -25.47
CA CYS A 428 -25.98 14.33 -26.02
C CYS A 428 -25.83 15.50 -27.01
N ALA A 429 -24.61 15.95 -27.32
CA ALA A 429 -24.33 16.95 -28.35
C ALA A 429 -23.95 16.30 -29.69
N GLY A 430 -24.82 15.44 -30.21
CA GLY A 430 -24.60 14.78 -31.50
C GLY A 430 -25.72 13.81 -31.85
N SER A 431 -26.63 14.25 -32.71
CA SER A 431 -27.78 13.53 -33.26
C SER A 431 -28.97 13.32 -32.31
N SER A 432 -29.93 14.23 -32.45
CA SER A 432 -31.34 13.94 -32.24
C SER A 432 -31.75 12.79 -33.17
N SER A 433 -31.85 11.58 -32.62
CA SER A 433 -32.68 10.54 -33.22
C SER A 433 -33.49 9.88 -32.11
N THR A 434 -34.80 10.08 -32.21
CA THR A 434 -35.82 9.33 -31.48
C THR A 434 -35.59 7.84 -31.68
N ILE A 435 -35.17 7.13 -30.64
CA ILE A 435 -35.35 5.67 -30.56
C ILE A 435 -36.03 5.34 -29.24
N SER A 436 -37.33 5.11 -29.39
CA SER A 436 -38.21 4.46 -28.43
C SER A 436 -37.62 3.16 -27.91
N SER A 437 -37.70 2.99 -26.60
CA SER A 437 -37.27 1.84 -25.80
C SER A 437 -37.85 0.50 -26.29
N LEU A 438 -36.98 -0.37 -26.83
CA LEU A 438 -37.26 -1.80 -27.10
C LEU A 438 -36.62 -2.73 -26.04
N TRP A 439 -35.91 -2.19 -25.05
CA TRP A 439 -35.25 -2.98 -24.00
C TRP A 439 -36.15 -3.30 -22.80
N PHE A 440 -37.23 -2.53 -22.59
CA PHE A 440 -38.15 -2.73 -21.46
C PHE A 440 -39.14 -3.88 -21.71
N THR A 441 -39.44 -4.19 -22.97
CA THR A 441 -40.34 -5.30 -23.37
C THR A 441 -39.65 -6.67 -23.32
N SER A 442 -38.32 -6.74 -23.38
CA SER A 442 -37.57 -8.01 -23.32
C SER A 442 -37.32 -8.51 -21.89
N LEU A 443 -37.35 -7.61 -20.89
CA LEU A 443 -37.14 -7.97 -19.47
C LEU A 443 -38.40 -8.61 -18.85
N VAL A 444 -39.59 -8.23 -19.32
CA VAL A 444 -40.87 -8.78 -18.84
C VAL A 444 -41.14 -10.18 -19.40
N ALA A 445 -40.56 -10.52 -20.57
CA ALA A 445 -40.69 -11.86 -21.17
C ALA A 445 -39.77 -12.92 -20.54
N LEU A 446 -38.63 -12.53 -19.95
CA LEU A 446 -37.68 -13.47 -19.33
C LEU A 446 -38.04 -13.86 -17.89
N LEU A 447 -38.81 -13.03 -17.19
CA LEU A 447 -39.33 -13.32 -15.84
C LEU A 447 -40.50 -14.32 -15.82
N CYS A 448 -40.98 -14.75 -17.00
CA CYS A 448 -42.00 -15.80 -17.13
C CYS A 448 -41.44 -17.20 -17.43
N TYR A 449 -40.11 -17.40 -17.49
CA TYR A 449 -39.52 -18.68 -17.94
C TYR A 449 -38.60 -19.39 -16.94
N PHE A 450 -38.43 -18.89 -15.72
CA PHE A 450 -37.81 -19.67 -14.63
C PHE A 450 -38.65 -19.56 -13.37
N ARG A 451 -39.54 -20.54 -13.23
CA ARG A 451 -40.27 -20.90 -12.02
C ARG A 451 -39.85 -22.31 -11.64
#